data_AF-A0A353N2F6-F1
#
_entry.id   AF-A0A353N2F6-F1
#
_cell.length_a   1.000
_cell.length_b   1.000
_cell.length_c   1.000
_cell.angle_alpha   90.00
_cell.angle_beta   90.00
_cell.angle_gamma   90.00
#
_symmetry.space_group_name_H-M   'P 1'
#
loop_
_entity.id
_entity.type
_entity.pdbx_description
1 polymer ?
#
loop_
_entity_poly.entity_id
_entity_poly.type
_entity_poly.pdbx_seq_one_letter_code
_entity_poly.pdbx_strand_id
1 'polypeptide(L)'
;MALTELLIHASDVDEQTMTQIRDIASHPAVEGLVAIMPDCHLGAGCVIGFTGRFSGAVIPNVVGVDIGCGVVLNPIEGVRRQEIDFNDLDRFIRSSIPLGMAHHRTPDLLEWFGSRSPERCARAKDLATRADEEFYRELLSRRPR
;
A
#
# COMPACT_ATOMS: atom_id res chain seq x y z
N MET A 1 -6.24 -7.44 29.27
CA MET A 1 -5.99 -7.28 27.83
C MET A 1 -7.06 -8.08 27.10
N ALA A 2 -7.73 -7.49 26.11
CA ALA A 2 -8.58 -8.27 25.23
C ALA A 2 -7.69 -9.31 24.53
N LEU A 3 -8.14 -10.57 24.48
CA LEU A 3 -7.44 -11.61 23.74
C LEU A 3 -7.50 -11.26 22.25
N THR A 4 -6.35 -11.26 21.59
CA THR A 4 -6.29 -11.23 20.12
C THR A 4 -6.60 -12.63 19.60
N GLU A 5 -7.64 -12.75 18.78
CA GLU A 5 -7.97 -13.99 18.09
C GLU A 5 -7.27 -14.01 16.73
N LEU A 6 -6.60 -15.12 16.40
CA LEU A 6 -5.85 -15.26 15.15
C LEU A 6 -6.55 -16.26 14.22
N LEU A 7 -7.00 -15.78 13.06
CA LEU A 7 -7.61 -16.58 12.00
C LEU A 7 -6.67 -16.59 10.78
N ILE A 8 -6.14 -17.77 10.44
CA ILE A 8 -5.24 -17.94 9.30
C ILE A 8 -5.97 -18.70 8.20
N HIS A 9 -6.14 -18.06 7.04
CA HIS A 9 -6.77 -18.68 5.86
C HIS A 9 -5.77 -19.39 4.94
N ALA A 10 -4.47 -19.18 5.13
CA ALA A 10 -3.41 -19.86 4.40
C ALA A 10 -3.25 -21.32 4.86
N SER A 11 -3.00 -22.21 3.91
CA SER A 11 -2.79 -23.64 4.18
C SER A 11 -1.34 -24.01 4.51
N ASP A 12 -0.38 -23.23 4.01
CA ASP A 12 1.05 -23.40 4.25
C ASP A 12 1.68 -22.01 4.40
N VAL A 13 2.45 -21.83 5.47
CA VAL A 13 3.06 -20.55 5.81
C VAL A 13 4.46 -20.85 6.35
N ASP A 14 5.48 -20.24 5.76
CA ASP A 14 6.85 -20.43 6.20
C ASP A 14 7.07 -19.83 7.62
N GLU A 15 8.10 -20.31 8.32
CA GLU A 15 8.36 -19.92 9.70
C GLU A 15 8.67 -18.42 9.88
N GLN A 16 9.26 -17.75 8.88
CA GLN A 16 9.56 -16.33 8.98
C GLN A 16 8.25 -15.52 8.92
N THR A 17 7.37 -15.87 7.99
CA THR A 17 6.03 -15.29 7.87
C THR A 17 5.20 -15.57 9.14
N MET A 18 5.22 -16.80 9.66
CA MET A 18 4.54 -17.16 10.91
C MET A 18 5.06 -16.38 12.12
N THR A 19 6.37 -16.14 12.19
CA THR A 19 6.96 -15.31 13.25
C THR A 19 6.42 -13.89 13.17
N GLN A 20 6.41 -13.28 11.98
CA GLN A 20 5.89 -11.93 11.79
C GLN A 20 4.38 -11.82 12.10
N ILE A 21 3.59 -12.85 11.77
CA ILE A 21 2.17 -12.95 12.15
C ILE A 21 2.01 -12.91 13.68
N ARG A 22 2.80 -13.71 14.42
CA ARG A 22 2.74 -13.75 15.89
C ARG A 22 3.17 -12.41 16.49
N ASP A 23 4.23 -11.81 15.97
CA ASP A 23 4.74 -10.52 16.43
C ASP A 23 3.67 -9.44 16.30
N ILE A 24 3.06 -9.28 15.13
CA ILE A 24 2.03 -8.25 14.92
C ILE A 24 0.76 -8.55 15.73
N ALA A 25 0.33 -9.82 15.85
CA ALA A 25 -0.84 -10.19 16.65
C ALA A 25 -0.64 -9.95 18.16
N SER A 26 0.61 -9.97 18.63
CA SER A 26 0.98 -9.67 20.01
C SER A 26 1.19 -8.17 20.29
N HIS A 27 1.17 -7.33 19.24
CA HIS A 27 1.44 -5.91 19.38
C HIS A 27 0.35 -5.23 20.23
N PRO A 28 0.68 -4.40 21.23
CA PRO A 28 -0.29 -3.85 22.18
C PRO A 28 -1.38 -2.97 21.56
N ALA A 29 -1.12 -2.43 20.36
CA ALA A 29 -2.09 -1.64 19.61
C ALA A 29 -3.07 -2.49 18.79
N VAL A 30 -2.87 -3.80 18.65
CA VAL A 30 -3.73 -4.71 17.88
C VAL A 30 -4.75 -5.33 18.83
N GLU A 31 -6.03 -5.27 18.45
CA GLU A 31 -7.12 -5.74 19.29
C GLU A 31 -8.14 -6.57 18.49
N GLY A 32 -8.76 -7.55 19.14
CA GLY A 32 -9.84 -8.35 18.56
C GLY A 32 -9.34 -9.37 17.54
N LEU A 33 -10.03 -9.46 16.41
CA LEU A 33 -9.72 -10.45 15.36
C LEU A 33 -8.59 -9.95 14.45
N VAL A 34 -7.55 -10.76 14.34
CA VAL A 34 -6.53 -10.69 13.29
C VAL A 34 -6.82 -11.79 12.27
N ALA A 35 -6.98 -11.41 11.01
CA ALA A 35 -7.17 -12.32 9.88
C ALA A 35 -5.95 -12.26 8.96
N ILE A 36 -5.43 -13.42 8.59
CA ILE A 36 -4.32 -13.59 7.66
C ILE A 36 -4.85 -14.24 6.37
N MET A 37 -4.69 -13.53 5.26
CA MET A 37 -5.17 -13.93 3.94
C MET A 37 -4.35 -15.11 3.37
N PRO A 38 -4.92 -15.89 2.43
CA PRO A 38 -4.23 -17.08 1.88
C PRO A 38 -2.92 -16.80 1.13
N ASP A 39 -2.72 -15.58 0.64
CA ASP A 39 -1.55 -15.12 -0.11
C ASP A 39 -0.49 -14.47 0.79
N CYS A 40 -0.57 -14.70 2.11
CA CYS A 40 0.33 -14.09 3.07
C CYS A 40 1.79 -14.50 2.84
N HIS A 41 2.68 -13.54 3.04
CA HIS A 41 4.12 -13.75 2.96
C HIS A 41 4.86 -12.66 3.73
N LEU A 42 6.13 -12.90 4.00
CA LEU A 42 7.01 -12.00 4.70
C LEU A 42 7.00 -10.59 4.07
N GLY A 43 6.74 -9.58 4.89
CA GLY A 43 6.74 -8.18 4.48
C GLY A 43 7.73 -7.32 5.29
N ALA A 44 7.81 -6.05 4.94
CA ALA A 44 8.68 -5.09 5.61
C ALA A 44 8.05 -4.57 6.92
N GLY A 45 8.21 -5.34 8.01
CA GLY A 45 7.73 -4.99 9.35
C GLY A 45 6.35 -5.54 9.70
N CYS A 46 5.43 -5.65 8.73
CA CYS A 46 4.18 -6.39 8.87
C CYS A 46 4.09 -7.45 7.76
N VAL A 47 3.38 -8.54 8.04
CA VAL A 47 3.09 -9.60 7.07
C VAL A 47 2.13 -9.09 6.00
N ILE A 48 2.40 -9.41 4.73
CA ILE A 48 1.46 -9.11 3.63
C ILE A 48 0.24 -10.03 3.77
N GLY A 49 -0.95 -9.55 3.40
CA GLY A 49 -2.19 -10.30 3.62
C GLY A 49 -2.71 -10.19 5.06
N PHE A 50 -2.24 -9.22 5.85
CA PHE A 50 -2.73 -8.95 7.19
C PHE A 50 -4.02 -8.10 7.19
N THR A 51 -4.96 -8.42 8.07
CA THR A 51 -6.08 -7.56 8.45
C THR A 51 -6.27 -7.59 9.97
N GLY A 52 -6.41 -6.43 10.60
CA GLY A 52 -6.62 -6.34 12.03
C GLY A 52 -7.15 -4.97 12.45
N ARG A 53 -7.67 -4.87 13.68
CA ARG A 53 -8.11 -3.60 14.26
C ARG A 53 -6.99 -3.02 15.11
N PHE A 54 -6.81 -1.70 15.02
CA PHE A 54 -5.82 -0.97 15.79
C PHE A 54 -6.47 0.05 16.71
N SER A 55 -5.92 0.19 17.92
CA SER A 55 -6.36 1.15 18.93
C SER A 55 -5.16 1.92 19.47
N GLY A 56 -5.30 3.23 19.62
CA GLY A 56 -4.31 4.09 20.28
C GLY A 56 -2.96 4.26 19.57
N ALA A 57 -2.78 3.72 18.35
CA ALA A 57 -1.55 3.87 17.58
C ALA A 57 -1.78 3.86 16.06
N VAL A 58 -0.80 4.41 15.34
CA VAL A 58 -0.65 4.27 13.88
C VAL A 58 0.64 3.51 13.62
N ILE A 59 0.57 2.43 12.84
CA ILE A 59 1.74 1.63 12.46
C ILE A 59 1.90 1.69 10.93
N PRO A 60 2.75 2.59 10.39
CA PRO A 60 2.85 2.82 8.95
C PRO A 60 3.15 1.57 8.13
N ASN A 61 4.03 0.69 8.63
CA ASN A 61 4.41 -0.53 7.94
C ASN A 61 3.28 -1.58 7.81
N VAL A 62 2.17 -1.44 8.55
CA VAL A 62 0.97 -2.26 8.34
C VAL A 62 0.22 -1.82 7.08
N VAL A 63 0.25 -0.53 6.75
CA VAL A 63 -0.36 0.00 5.52
C VAL A 63 0.51 -0.34 4.31
N GLY A 64 1.83 -0.30 4.49
CA GLY A 64 2.81 -0.56 3.45
C GLY A 64 3.50 0.71 2.95
N VAL A 65 4.56 0.52 2.16
CA VAL A 65 5.36 1.63 1.61
C VAL A 65 4.69 2.31 0.42
N ASP A 66 3.88 1.56 -0.34
CA ASP A 66 3.10 2.06 -1.48
C ASP A 66 1.66 2.31 -1.03
N ILE A 67 1.47 3.43 -0.33
CA ILE A 67 0.18 3.80 0.26
C ILE A 67 -0.82 4.09 -0.86
N GLY A 68 -1.93 3.34 -0.87
CA GLY A 68 -2.96 3.46 -1.89
C GLY A 68 -2.73 2.56 -3.10
N CYS A 69 -1.75 1.65 -3.05
CA CYS A 69 -1.66 0.54 -3.98
C CYS A 69 -3.00 -0.20 -4.05
N GLY A 70 -3.49 -0.45 -5.26
CA GLY A 70 -4.80 -1.02 -5.47
C GLY A 70 -5.10 -1.22 -6.94
N VAL A 71 -6.31 -1.72 -7.21
CA VAL A 71 -6.76 -2.06 -8.56
C VAL A 71 -8.02 -1.27 -8.87
N VAL A 72 -8.05 -0.65 -10.06
CA VAL A 72 -9.27 -0.08 -10.65
C VAL A 72 -9.70 -0.93 -11.84
N LEU A 73 -10.98 -1.27 -11.88
CA LEU A 73 -11.60 -1.96 -13.01
C LEU A 73 -12.58 -1.02 -13.69
N ASN A 74 -12.40 -0.80 -14.99
CA ASN A 74 -13.31 0.01 -15.80
C ASN A 74 -13.93 -0.86 -16.92
N PRO A 75 -15.21 -1.23 -16.82
CA PRO A 75 -15.89 -2.01 -17.87
C PRO A 75 -15.99 -1.20 -19.17
N ILE A 76 -15.71 -1.85 -20.30
CA ILE A 76 -15.86 -1.24 -21.63
C ILE A 76 -17.18 -1.76 -22.22
N GLU A 77 -18.16 -0.87 -22.34
CA GLU A 77 -19.47 -1.21 -22.91
C GLU A 77 -19.39 -1.39 -24.43
N GLY A 78 -20.22 -2.30 -24.96
CA GLY A 78 -20.38 -2.50 -26.40
C GLY A 78 -19.24 -3.23 -27.11
N VAL A 79 -18.21 -3.68 -26.40
CA VAL A 79 -17.08 -4.42 -26.96
C VAL A 79 -17.09 -5.87 -26.49
N ARG A 80 -17.11 -6.83 -27.41
CA ARG A 80 -16.94 -8.26 -27.11
C ARG A 80 -15.47 -8.62 -27.19
N ARG A 81 -15.03 -9.57 -26.35
CA ARG A 81 -13.63 -10.03 -26.28
C ARG A 81 -13.06 -10.41 -27.66
N GLN A 82 -13.88 -11.03 -28.52
CA GLN A 82 -13.46 -11.50 -29.84
C GLN A 82 -13.21 -10.36 -30.84
N GLU A 83 -13.69 -9.15 -30.55
CA GLU A 83 -13.52 -7.96 -31.38
C GLU A 83 -12.24 -7.18 -31.05
N ILE A 84 -11.50 -7.61 -30.00
CA ILE A 84 -10.29 -6.92 -29.52
C ILE A 84 -9.04 -7.51 -30.18
N ASP A 85 -8.28 -6.66 -30.88
CA ASP A 85 -6.88 -6.95 -31.19
C ASP A 85 -6.02 -6.62 -29.96
N PHE A 86 -5.61 -7.65 -29.23
CA PHE A 86 -4.81 -7.50 -28.01
C PHE A 86 -3.39 -6.98 -28.27
N ASN A 87 -2.83 -7.22 -29.46
CA ASN A 87 -1.49 -6.72 -29.78
C ASN A 87 -1.53 -5.22 -30.04
N ASP A 88 -2.55 -4.75 -30.76
CA ASP A 88 -2.72 -3.32 -30.99
C ASP A 88 -3.09 -2.58 -29.69
N LEU A 89 -3.95 -3.17 -28.85
CA LEU A 89 -4.28 -2.63 -27.53
C LEU A 89 -3.05 -2.53 -26.61
N ASP A 90 -2.23 -3.58 -26.52
CA ASP A 90 -0.99 -3.54 -25.71
C ASP A 90 -0.02 -2.46 -26.22
N ARG A 91 0.14 -2.34 -27.55
CA ARG A 91 0.96 -1.29 -28.15
C ARG A 91 0.43 0.11 -27.81
N PHE A 92 -0.88 0.32 -27.93
CA PHE A 92 -1.52 1.57 -27.56
C PHE A 92 -1.28 1.90 -26.08
N ILE A 93 -1.52 0.96 -25.17
CA ILE A 93 -1.31 1.12 -23.73
C ILE A 93 0.14 1.50 -23.42
N ARG A 94 1.12 0.75 -23.94
CA ARG A 94 2.56 1.01 -23.69
C ARG A 94 3.02 2.36 -24.23
N SER A 95 2.46 2.80 -25.35
CA SER A 95 2.77 4.12 -25.92
C SER A 95 2.10 5.29 -25.19
N SER A 96 0.95 5.03 -24.54
CA SER A 96 0.10 6.07 -23.96
C SER A 96 0.23 6.20 -22.44
N ILE A 97 0.63 5.12 -21.75
CA ILE A 97 0.76 5.07 -20.28
C ILE A 97 2.24 4.92 -19.95
N PRO A 98 2.89 5.97 -19.42
CA PRO A 98 4.29 5.88 -19.02
C PRO A 98 4.48 4.84 -17.91
N LEU A 99 5.51 4.00 -18.04
CA LEU A 99 5.82 2.91 -17.10
C LEU A 99 7.23 3.07 -16.56
N GLY A 100 7.40 2.87 -15.25
CA GLY A 100 8.70 2.81 -14.59
C GLY A 100 9.19 4.16 -14.07
N MET A 101 10.38 4.14 -13.46
CA MET A 101 10.87 5.24 -12.62
C MET A 101 11.40 6.46 -13.41
N ALA A 102 11.47 6.38 -14.74
CA ALA A 102 12.11 7.40 -15.56
C ALA A 102 11.17 8.52 -16.04
N HIS A 103 9.84 8.35 -15.89
CA HIS A 103 8.84 9.12 -16.63
C HIS A 103 8.13 10.24 -15.84
N HIS A 104 8.53 10.49 -14.59
CA HIS A 104 7.96 11.55 -13.74
C HIS A 104 9.06 12.41 -13.11
N ARG A 105 9.94 12.98 -13.96
CA ARG A 105 11.02 13.89 -13.52
C ARG A 105 10.57 15.35 -13.42
N THR A 106 9.39 15.66 -13.93
CA THR A 106 8.80 17.00 -13.94
C THR A 106 7.59 17.03 -13.00
N PRO A 107 7.28 18.20 -12.41
CA PRO A 107 6.14 18.35 -11.51
C PRO A 107 4.78 18.36 -12.22
N ASP A 108 4.72 18.16 -13.54
CA ASP A 108 3.52 18.30 -14.38
C ASP A 108 2.30 17.56 -13.83
N LEU A 109 2.51 16.34 -13.29
CA LEU A 109 1.42 15.57 -12.66
C LEU A 109 0.89 16.24 -11.39
N LEU A 110 1.78 16.78 -10.56
CA LEU A 110 1.42 17.52 -9.34
C LEU A 110 0.74 18.85 -9.68
N GLU A 111 1.16 19.52 -10.75
CA GLU A 111 0.53 20.73 -11.27
C GLU A 111 -0.87 20.44 -11.80
N TRP A 112 -1.02 19.40 -12.62
CA TRP A 112 -2.31 18.93 -13.10
C TRP A 112 -3.25 18.58 -11.93
N PHE A 113 -2.76 17.84 -10.94
CA PHE A 113 -3.54 17.50 -9.74
C PHE A 113 -3.93 18.75 -8.96
N GLY A 114 -3.02 19.71 -8.82
CA GLY A 114 -3.28 21.02 -8.22
C GLY A 114 -4.37 21.80 -8.95
N SER A 115 -4.40 21.76 -10.28
CA SER A 115 -5.44 22.43 -11.08
C SER A 115 -6.83 21.81 -10.90
N ARG A 116 -6.90 20.49 -10.70
CA ARG A 116 -8.15 19.72 -10.55
C ARG A 116 -8.67 19.69 -9.11
N SER A 117 -7.78 19.78 -8.13
CA SER A 117 -8.11 19.65 -6.71
C SER A 117 -7.15 20.47 -5.84
N PRO A 118 -7.25 21.82 -5.87
CA PRO A 118 -6.28 22.71 -5.24
C PRO A 118 -6.08 22.45 -3.74
N GLU A 119 -7.18 22.32 -2.99
CA GLU A 119 -7.13 22.10 -1.54
C GLU A 119 -6.50 20.75 -1.17
N ARG A 120 -6.82 19.69 -1.92
CA ARG A 120 -6.25 18.36 -1.69
C ARG A 120 -4.77 18.34 -2.02
N CYS A 121 -4.36 18.99 -3.10
CA CYS A 121 -2.96 19.11 -3.50
C CYS A 121 -2.16 19.91 -2.46
N ALA A 122 -2.68 21.04 -1.98
CA ALA A 122 -2.04 21.82 -0.92
C ALA A 122 -1.87 21.00 0.36
N ARG A 123 -2.92 20.29 0.80
CA ARG A 123 -2.87 19.42 1.98
C ARG A 123 -1.90 18.26 1.81
N ALA A 124 -1.86 17.62 0.64
CA ALA A 124 -0.93 16.52 0.37
C ALA A 124 0.53 16.99 0.44
N LYS A 125 0.84 18.17 -0.12
CA LYS A 125 2.17 18.79 -0.03
C LYS A 125 2.56 19.10 1.41
N ASP A 126 1.66 19.70 2.19
CA ASP A 126 1.89 19.96 3.62
C ASP A 126 2.20 18.67 4.41
N LEU A 127 1.36 17.64 4.25
CA LEU A 127 1.55 16.36 4.92
C LEU A 127 2.85 15.67 4.51
N ALA A 128 3.21 15.72 3.23
CA ALA A 128 4.46 15.16 2.73
C ALA A 128 5.68 15.86 3.35
N THR A 129 5.69 17.20 3.35
CA THR A 129 6.75 17.98 4.01
C THR A 129 6.87 17.61 5.49
N ARG A 130 5.75 17.57 6.22
CA ARG A 130 5.77 17.20 7.64
C ARG A 130 6.25 15.78 7.87
N ALA A 131 5.85 14.82 7.02
CA ALA A 131 6.33 13.45 7.10
C ALA A 131 7.86 13.38 6.91
N ASP A 132 8.41 14.08 5.92
CA ASP A 132 9.85 14.09 5.64
C ASP A 132 10.65 14.82 6.73
N GLU A 133 10.17 15.98 7.17
CA GLU A 133 10.94 16.87 8.04
C GLU A 133 10.80 16.58 9.53
N GLU A 134 9.62 16.13 9.96
CA GLU A 134 9.32 15.88 11.37
C GLU A 134 9.46 14.38 11.66
N PHE A 135 8.73 13.53 10.93
CA PHE A 135 8.65 12.11 11.25
C PHE A 135 9.87 11.31 10.79
N TYR A 136 10.15 11.28 9.48
CA TYR A 136 11.23 10.44 8.94
C TYR A 136 12.61 10.98 9.33
N ARG A 137 12.82 12.31 9.34
CA ARG A 137 14.06 12.92 9.83
C ARG A 137 14.37 12.48 11.27
N GLU A 138 13.38 12.55 12.15
CA GLU A 138 13.55 12.12 13.55
C GLU A 138 13.75 10.60 13.65
N LEU A 139 12.93 9.81 12.96
CA LEU A 139 13.02 8.35 12.95
C LEU A 139 14.40 7.86 12.47
N LEU A 140 14.90 8.44 11.38
CA LEU A 140 16.20 8.08 10.80
C LEU A 140 17.36 8.53 11.70
N SER A 141 17.23 9.64 12.43
CA SER A 141 18.25 10.07 13.39
C SER A 141 18.39 9.12 14.59
N ARG A 142 17.36 8.33 14.88
CA ARG A 142 17.31 7.38 16.00
C ARG A 142 17.77 5.95 15.63
N ARG A 143 17.98 5.64 14.34
CA ARG A 143 18.44 4.30 13.94
C ARG A 143 19.91 4.10 14.34
N PRO A 144 20.27 3.00 15.03
CA PRO A 144 21.66 2.62 15.19
C PRO A 144 22.29 2.44 13.81
N ARG A 145 23.51 2.97 13.62
CA ARG A 145 24.30 2.73 12.41
C ARG A 145 24.79 1.29 12.36
#